data_AF-A0A8H7AGR3-F1
#
_entry.id   AF-A0A8H7AGR3-F1
#
_cell.length_a   1.000
_cell.length_b   1.000
_cell.length_c   1.000
_cell.angle_alpha   90.00
_cell.angle_beta   90.00
_cell.angle_gamma   90.00
#
_symmetry.space_group_name_H-M   'P 1'
#
loop_
_entity.id
_entity.type
_entity.pdbx_description
1 polymer ?
#
loop_
_entity_poly.entity_id
_entity_poly.type
_entity_poly.pdbx_seq_one_letter_code
_entity_poly.pdbx_strand_id
1 'polypeptide(L)'
;MTQADEFDPAHADRVTVLHVNFTSTRILTASADHRIKVWERDTESGEQILTDTWTAHDADIRDAKWLHPTTGSNIASIGNDLKFKLWTEDPSQPPNSGRRFRPISNIPSSSKVPFVSLDIKKLDSVYTYLALIDRSGLLSIYEPTSFDSFKDWSLLDQWNVCAPNPPDRGAETSFKVRFDQNPVSTPYMNSLTDDKKMLSLITTAMDTVKIYRSTIVQYDFNGTPGAIPSAGQDRTTFFEAARFPTHPALIRDAQWAPFNVRGFDLFATACRDGGVRIYKLDTTAGSNIATNKPDNEGASTLSPNNARQTSTAPIFHHRPGPQSSLTSAIVGRSATTSTSSTLYPSSTATTPSTTNFARDQPRFTFLSPFTHTITTESELLNAHRDAWALCWDPAGQVLMSSGSDGVTKLWKKAVMGAGWMLFADQEVSVDESDEEEAEAGEKGNG
;
A
#
# COMPACT_ATOMS: atom_id res chain seq x y z
N MET A 1 26.80 21.25 14.00
CA MET A 1 25.55 21.46 13.26
C MET A 1 25.95 22.13 11.96
N THR A 2 25.86 21.43 10.83
CA THR A 2 25.82 22.09 9.53
C THR A 2 24.50 22.85 9.48
N GLN A 3 24.56 24.17 9.30
CA GLN A 3 23.38 24.99 9.07
C GLN A 3 22.69 24.46 7.81
N ALA A 4 21.38 24.24 7.87
CA ALA A 4 20.62 23.89 6.68
C ALA A 4 20.44 25.15 5.85
N ASP A 5 20.80 25.11 4.58
CA ASP A 5 20.56 26.21 3.65
C ASP A 5 19.10 26.17 3.20
N GLU A 6 18.50 27.36 3.07
CA GLU A 6 17.16 27.51 2.54
C GLU A 6 17.11 27.10 1.06
N PHE A 7 16.02 26.43 0.68
CA PHE A 7 15.78 26.01 -0.70
C PHE A 7 14.43 26.56 -1.17
N ASP A 8 14.46 27.56 -2.05
CA ASP A 8 13.27 28.06 -2.75
C ASP A 8 13.10 27.32 -4.09
N PRO A 9 12.05 26.49 -4.25
CA PRO A 9 11.76 25.82 -5.51
C PRO A 9 11.12 26.76 -6.55
N ALA A 10 10.88 28.03 -6.25
CA ALA A 10 10.39 29.07 -7.15
C ALA A 10 9.11 28.68 -7.91
N HIS A 11 8.17 28.02 -7.22
CA HIS A 11 6.83 27.74 -7.76
C HIS A 11 5.96 29.00 -7.65
N ALA A 12 5.00 29.15 -8.57
CA ALA A 12 4.11 30.32 -8.57
C ALA A 12 2.95 30.23 -7.56
N ASP A 13 2.84 29.08 -6.88
CA ASP A 13 1.84 28.77 -5.88
C ASP A 13 2.41 27.74 -4.90
N ARG A 14 1.68 27.43 -3.84
CA ARG A 14 2.04 26.51 -2.76
C ARG A 14 2.56 25.17 -3.30
N VAL A 15 3.76 24.81 -2.83
CA VAL A 15 4.34 23.48 -3.04
C VAL A 15 3.52 22.45 -2.27
N THR A 16 2.99 21.46 -2.98
CA THR A 16 2.16 20.39 -2.44
C THR A 16 2.91 19.07 -2.33
N VAL A 17 4.02 18.92 -3.07
CA VAL A 17 4.83 17.71 -3.10
C VAL A 17 6.30 18.06 -2.98
N LEU A 18 7.00 17.34 -2.11
CA LEU A 18 8.45 17.25 -2.02
C LEU A 18 8.82 15.76 -1.93
N HIS A 19 9.61 15.26 -2.88
CA HIS A 19 10.04 13.86 -2.88
C HIS A 19 11.48 13.74 -3.40
N VAL A 20 12.30 12.92 -2.74
CA VAL A 20 13.65 12.62 -3.21
C VAL A 20 13.67 11.31 -3.99
N ASN A 21 14.59 11.17 -4.94
CA ASN A 21 14.79 9.90 -5.63
C ASN A 21 15.51 8.89 -4.71
N PHE A 22 15.63 7.63 -5.17
CA PHE A 22 16.25 6.54 -4.40
C PHE A 22 17.67 6.86 -3.92
N THR A 23 18.47 7.58 -4.72
CA THR A 23 19.85 7.94 -4.39
C THR A 23 19.97 9.24 -3.59
N SER A 24 18.87 9.93 -3.30
CA SER A 24 18.84 11.26 -2.67
C SER A 24 19.65 12.35 -3.41
N THR A 25 19.90 12.14 -4.71
CA THR A 25 20.61 13.11 -5.57
C THR A 25 19.66 13.98 -6.37
N ARG A 26 18.37 13.63 -6.45
CA ARG A 26 17.36 14.41 -7.17
C ARG A 26 16.17 14.71 -6.30
N ILE A 27 15.68 15.93 -6.42
CA ILE A 27 14.50 16.45 -5.72
C ILE A 27 13.40 16.65 -6.76
N LEU A 28 12.21 16.16 -6.42
CA LEU A 28 10.97 16.36 -7.17
C LEU A 28 10.08 17.29 -6.37
N THR A 29 9.70 18.42 -6.95
CA THR A 29 8.72 19.34 -6.39
C THR A 29 7.52 19.45 -7.31
N ALA A 30 6.32 19.56 -6.73
CA ALA A 30 5.10 19.85 -7.47
C ALA A 30 4.23 20.82 -6.67
N SER A 31 3.39 21.57 -7.37
CA SER A 31 2.65 22.69 -6.78
C SER A 31 1.21 22.77 -7.28
N ALA A 32 0.43 23.59 -6.57
CA ALA A 32 -0.86 24.10 -7.03
C ALA A 32 -0.75 24.94 -8.32
N ASP A 33 0.44 25.38 -8.73
CA ASP A 33 0.68 26.05 -10.02
C ASP A 33 0.62 25.12 -11.26
N HIS A 34 0.24 23.85 -11.06
CA HIS A 34 0.11 22.79 -12.05
C HIS A 34 1.44 22.30 -12.65
N ARG A 35 2.59 22.73 -12.11
CA ARG A 35 3.92 22.36 -12.60
C ARG A 35 4.62 21.36 -11.71
N ILE A 36 5.43 20.54 -12.37
CA ILE A 36 6.46 19.75 -11.72
C ILE A 36 7.82 20.38 -12.03
N LYS A 37 8.71 20.37 -11.05
CA LYS A 37 10.12 20.66 -11.23
C LYS A 37 10.96 19.51 -10.71
N VAL A 38 12.03 19.21 -11.44
CA VAL A 38 13.05 18.24 -11.04
C VAL A 38 14.36 18.98 -10.87
N TRP A 39 15.03 18.73 -9.76
CA TRP A 39 16.29 19.34 -9.38
C TRP A 39 17.32 18.25 -9.16
N GLU A 40 18.56 18.52 -9.55
CA GLU A 40 19.71 17.71 -9.23
C GLU A 40 20.50 18.41 -8.13
N ARG A 41 20.84 17.69 -7.08
CA ARG A 41 21.64 18.20 -5.97
C ARG A 41 23.11 17.94 -6.28
N ASP A 42 23.90 18.99 -6.38
CA ASP A 42 25.34 18.86 -6.49
C ASP A 42 25.90 18.22 -5.22
N THR A 43 26.74 17.20 -5.39
CA THR A 43 27.21 16.38 -4.27
C THR A 43 28.29 17.06 -3.43
N GLU A 44 28.98 18.06 -3.99
CA GLU A 44 30.09 18.76 -3.32
C GLU A 44 29.62 20.05 -2.65
N SER A 45 28.92 20.90 -3.40
CA SER A 45 28.40 22.19 -2.92
C SER A 45 27.04 22.08 -2.24
N GLY A 46 26.27 21.04 -2.54
CA GLY A 46 24.88 20.90 -2.08
C GLY A 46 23.87 21.74 -2.87
N GLU A 47 24.32 22.55 -3.84
CA GLU A 47 23.49 23.43 -4.67
C GLU A 47 22.43 22.63 -5.44
N GLN A 48 21.21 23.18 -5.53
CA GLN A 48 20.12 22.54 -6.28
C GLN A 48 20.03 23.13 -7.69
N ILE A 49 20.38 22.32 -8.68
CA ILE A 49 20.40 22.70 -10.10
C ILE A 49 19.09 22.25 -10.74
N LEU A 50 18.32 23.18 -11.29
CA LEU A 50 17.08 22.87 -12.00
C LEU A 50 17.37 22.00 -13.23
N THR A 51 16.81 20.78 -13.24
CA THR A 51 16.89 19.85 -14.38
C THR A 51 15.83 20.16 -15.43
N ASP A 52 14.57 20.29 -15.03
CA ASP A 52 13.47 20.66 -15.92
C ASP A 52 12.24 21.18 -15.15
N THR A 53 11.40 21.95 -15.86
CA THR A 53 10.08 22.37 -15.39
C THR A 53 9.05 22.21 -16.49
N TRP A 54 7.91 21.58 -16.19
CA TRP A 54 6.84 21.42 -17.16
C TRP A 54 5.46 21.46 -16.50
N THR A 55 4.44 21.84 -17.27
CA THR A 55 3.04 21.75 -16.86
C THR A 55 2.60 20.28 -16.89
N ALA A 56 2.38 19.69 -15.72
CA ALA A 56 2.08 18.27 -15.62
C ALA A 56 0.57 17.99 -15.64
N HIS A 57 -0.23 18.82 -14.98
CA HIS A 57 -1.68 18.64 -14.86
C HIS A 57 -2.43 19.91 -15.28
N ASP A 58 -3.75 19.79 -15.45
CA ASP A 58 -4.63 20.93 -15.77
C ASP A 58 -5.23 21.57 -14.50
N ALA A 59 -4.79 21.12 -13.32
CA ALA A 59 -5.23 21.55 -11.99
C ALA A 59 -4.14 21.22 -10.94
N ASP A 60 -4.35 21.61 -9.67
CA ASP A 60 -3.39 21.43 -8.58
C ASP A 60 -2.89 19.98 -8.49
N ILE A 61 -1.57 19.84 -8.36
CA ILE A 61 -0.94 18.54 -8.18
C ILE A 61 -1.06 18.13 -6.71
N ARG A 62 -1.44 16.88 -6.44
CA ARG A 62 -1.77 16.40 -5.09
C ARG A 62 -0.75 15.43 -4.52
N ASP A 63 -0.15 14.58 -5.35
CA ASP A 63 0.94 13.69 -4.96
C ASP A 63 1.80 13.44 -6.21
N ALA A 64 3.10 13.26 -6.02
CA ALA A 64 4.02 12.85 -7.09
C ALA A 64 5.21 12.10 -6.49
N LYS A 65 5.69 11.07 -7.18
CA LYS A 65 6.72 10.15 -6.69
C LYS A 65 7.64 9.69 -7.78
N TRP A 66 8.91 9.50 -7.43
CA TRP A 66 9.83 8.70 -8.23
C TRP A 66 9.46 7.23 -8.18
N LEU A 67 9.57 6.54 -9.31
CA LEU A 67 9.52 5.08 -9.34
C LEU A 67 10.90 4.50 -8.99
N HIS A 68 10.93 3.19 -8.68
CA HIS A 68 12.18 2.49 -8.39
C HIS A 68 13.16 2.62 -9.57
N PRO A 69 14.47 2.91 -9.33
CA PRO A 69 15.42 3.27 -10.39
C PRO A 69 15.60 2.20 -11.46
N THR A 70 15.38 0.93 -11.13
CA THR A 70 15.42 -0.18 -12.12
C THR A 70 14.28 -0.15 -13.14
N THR A 71 13.29 0.74 -12.98
CA THR A 71 12.22 0.97 -13.98
C THR A 71 12.62 2.01 -15.02
N GLY A 72 13.79 2.65 -14.84
CA GLY A 72 14.16 3.88 -15.53
C GLY A 72 13.89 5.11 -14.66
N SER A 73 14.16 6.28 -15.23
CA SER A 73 13.89 7.58 -14.59
C SER A 73 12.44 7.97 -14.87
N ASN A 74 11.53 7.42 -14.05
CA ASN A 74 10.10 7.66 -14.18
C ASN A 74 9.53 8.39 -12.96
N ILE A 75 8.56 9.26 -13.22
CA ILE A 75 7.81 10.01 -12.20
C ILE A 75 6.34 9.70 -12.38
N ALA A 76 5.64 9.42 -11.28
CA ALA A 76 4.19 9.37 -11.24
C ALA A 76 3.64 10.65 -10.60
N SER A 77 2.50 11.13 -11.08
CA SER A 77 1.80 12.27 -10.50
C SER A 77 0.28 12.11 -10.56
N ILE A 78 -0.42 12.71 -9.61
CA ILE A 78 -1.87 12.87 -9.62
C ILE A 78 -2.24 14.33 -9.40
N GLY A 79 -3.32 14.76 -10.04
CA GLY A 79 -3.85 16.12 -9.90
C GLY A 79 -5.34 16.16 -9.61
N ASN A 80 -5.81 17.37 -9.26
CA ASN A 80 -7.23 17.67 -9.13
C ASN A 80 -7.99 17.58 -10.48
N ASP A 81 -7.27 17.40 -11.59
CA ASP A 81 -7.78 17.21 -12.95
C ASP A 81 -8.30 15.77 -13.21
N LEU A 82 -8.48 14.98 -12.15
CA LEU A 82 -9.00 13.61 -12.15
C LEU A 82 -8.06 12.59 -12.81
N LYS A 83 -6.78 12.92 -13.03
CA LYS A 83 -5.85 12.07 -13.77
C LYS A 83 -4.69 11.65 -12.90
N PHE A 84 -4.30 10.40 -13.05
CA PHE A 84 -2.93 9.94 -12.81
C PHE A 84 -2.15 10.07 -14.12
N LYS A 85 -0.90 10.51 -14.06
CA LYS A 85 0.03 10.53 -15.19
C LYS A 85 1.36 9.90 -14.81
N LEU A 86 1.96 9.17 -15.74
CA LEU A 86 3.32 8.65 -15.63
C LEU A 86 4.21 9.31 -16.67
N TRP A 87 5.38 9.75 -16.23
CA TRP A 87 6.35 10.50 -17.03
C TRP A 87 7.66 9.73 -17.10
N THR A 88 8.31 9.73 -18.26
CA THR A 88 9.64 9.16 -18.45
C THR A 88 10.61 10.26 -18.88
N GLU A 89 11.78 10.30 -18.25
CA GLU A 89 12.87 11.20 -18.64
C GLU A 89 13.46 10.75 -20.00
N ASP A 90 13.62 11.70 -20.91
CA ASP A 90 14.39 11.59 -22.14
C ASP A 90 15.69 12.38 -21.98
N PRO A 91 16.82 11.71 -21.66
CA PRO A 91 18.09 12.39 -21.41
C PRO A 91 18.64 13.16 -22.61
N SER A 92 18.14 12.89 -23.82
CA SER A 92 18.56 13.59 -25.05
C SER A 92 18.01 15.02 -25.14
N GLN A 93 16.96 15.35 -24.39
CA GLN A 93 16.43 16.71 -24.33
C GLN A 93 17.34 17.60 -23.47
N PRO A 94 17.59 18.84 -23.89
CA PRO A 94 18.37 19.77 -23.09
C PRO A 94 17.68 20.04 -21.73
N PRO A 95 18.47 20.31 -20.67
CA PRO A 95 17.92 20.77 -19.40
C PRO A 95 17.04 22.01 -19.56
N ASN A 96 16.03 22.15 -18.70
CA ASN A 96 15.08 23.26 -18.69
C ASN A 96 14.37 23.50 -20.05
N SER A 97 14.17 22.43 -20.83
CA SER A 97 13.48 22.49 -22.13
C SER A 97 11.95 22.44 -22.00
N GLY A 98 11.44 22.04 -20.84
CA GLY A 98 10.04 21.70 -20.60
C GLY A 98 9.56 20.46 -21.35
N ARG A 99 10.48 19.70 -21.96
CA ARG A 99 10.19 18.53 -22.81
C ARG A 99 10.97 17.29 -22.40
N ARG A 100 11.81 17.39 -21.35
CA ARG A 100 12.67 16.30 -20.90
C ARG A 100 11.87 15.18 -20.27
N PHE A 101 10.77 15.49 -19.59
CA PHE A 101 9.85 14.49 -19.05
C PHE A 101 8.62 14.37 -19.94
N ARG A 102 8.43 13.20 -20.56
CA ARG A 102 7.32 12.96 -21.48
C ARG A 102 6.27 12.05 -20.84
N PRO A 103 4.98 12.36 -20.97
CA PRO A 103 3.93 11.50 -20.45
C PRO A 103 3.87 10.21 -21.28
N ILE A 104 3.86 9.06 -20.61
CA ILE A 104 3.78 7.73 -21.23
C ILE A 104 2.51 6.96 -20.87
N SER A 105 1.82 7.34 -19.79
CA SER A 105 0.54 6.76 -19.38
C SER A 105 -0.33 7.81 -18.70
N ASN A 106 -1.64 7.61 -18.81
CA ASN A 106 -2.67 8.44 -18.22
C ASN A 106 -3.84 7.55 -17.79
N ILE A 107 -4.17 7.56 -16.50
CA ILE A 107 -5.32 6.82 -15.94
C ILE A 107 -6.31 7.85 -15.39
N PRO A 108 -7.49 8.02 -16.03
CA PRO A 108 -8.53 8.90 -15.50
C PRO A 108 -9.27 8.22 -14.34
N SER A 109 -9.75 9.02 -13.39
CA SER A 109 -10.61 8.57 -12.31
C SER A 109 -11.92 7.98 -12.88
N SER A 110 -12.20 6.74 -12.48
CA SER A 110 -13.41 6.01 -12.86
C SER A 110 -14.66 6.56 -12.16
N SER A 111 -14.51 7.04 -10.93
CA SER A 111 -15.57 7.64 -10.11
C SER A 111 -15.86 9.11 -10.43
N LYS A 112 -15.03 9.74 -11.29
CA LYS A 112 -15.03 11.19 -11.54
C LYS A 112 -14.73 12.04 -10.29
N VAL A 113 -14.03 11.45 -9.33
CA VAL A 113 -13.55 12.12 -8.12
C VAL A 113 -12.01 12.25 -8.18
N PRO A 114 -11.41 13.39 -7.77
CA PRO A 114 -9.96 13.55 -7.82
C PRO A 114 -9.22 12.52 -6.98
N PHE A 115 -8.09 12.05 -7.51
CA PHE A 115 -7.12 11.29 -6.72
C PHE A 115 -6.50 12.18 -5.65
N VAL A 116 -6.27 11.61 -4.46
CA VAL A 116 -5.69 12.34 -3.31
C VAL A 116 -4.40 11.72 -2.79
N SER A 117 -4.13 10.45 -3.11
CA SER A 117 -2.86 9.81 -2.81
C SER A 117 -2.55 8.73 -3.84
N LEU A 118 -1.26 8.58 -4.15
CA LEU A 118 -0.73 7.50 -4.98
C LEU A 118 0.43 6.81 -4.28
N ASP A 119 0.63 5.52 -4.57
CA ASP A 119 1.91 4.87 -4.28
C ASP A 119 2.21 3.78 -5.31
N ILE A 120 3.49 3.53 -5.57
CA ILE A 120 3.94 2.55 -6.55
C ILE A 120 4.98 1.65 -5.91
N LYS A 121 4.78 0.33 -5.99
CA LYS A 121 5.72 -0.67 -5.49
C LYS A 121 6.26 -1.52 -6.63
N LYS A 122 7.58 -1.65 -6.68
CA LYS A 122 8.24 -2.69 -7.48
C LYS A 122 8.59 -3.87 -6.57
N LEU A 123 8.31 -5.09 -7.03
CA LEU A 123 8.54 -6.34 -6.31
C LEU A 123 9.34 -7.31 -7.19
N ASP A 124 10.34 -7.96 -6.60
CA ASP A 124 11.20 -8.96 -7.25
C ASP A 124 11.86 -8.49 -8.57
N SER A 125 12.09 -7.17 -8.73
CA SER A 125 12.62 -6.55 -9.95
C SER A 125 11.77 -6.74 -11.23
N VAL A 126 10.61 -7.39 -11.14
CA VAL A 126 9.74 -7.75 -12.28
C VAL A 126 8.37 -7.11 -12.15
N TYR A 127 7.71 -7.29 -11.01
CA TYR A 127 6.32 -6.86 -10.84
C TYR A 127 6.25 -5.41 -10.38
N THR A 128 5.34 -4.64 -10.96
CA THR A 128 5.07 -3.26 -10.54
C THR A 128 3.59 -3.13 -10.24
N TYR A 129 3.26 -2.51 -9.12
CA TYR A 129 1.90 -2.27 -8.68
C TYR A 129 1.70 -0.79 -8.38
N LEU A 130 0.56 -0.26 -8.80
CA LEU A 130 0.14 1.12 -8.56
C LEU A 130 -1.11 1.11 -7.70
N ALA A 131 -1.10 1.86 -6.60
CA ALA A 131 -2.27 2.14 -5.78
C ALA A 131 -2.69 3.59 -5.98
N LEU A 132 -3.97 3.79 -6.29
CA LEU A 132 -4.61 5.10 -6.39
C LEU A 132 -5.84 5.15 -5.50
N ILE A 133 -5.94 6.17 -4.65
CA ILE A 133 -7.14 6.44 -3.85
C ILE A 133 -7.70 7.82 -4.17
N ASP A 134 -9.01 7.88 -4.40
CA ASP A 134 -9.72 9.12 -4.65
C ASP A 134 -10.30 9.75 -3.37
N ARG A 135 -10.80 10.99 -3.51
CA ARG A 135 -11.42 11.74 -2.41
C ARG A 135 -12.72 11.13 -1.89
N SER A 136 -13.29 10.11 -2.55
CA SER A 136 -14.44 9.35 -2.05
C SER A 136 -14.04 8.13 -1.24
N GLY A 137 -12.74 7.82 -1.17
CA GLY A 137 -12.19 6.63 -0.55
C GLY A 137 -12.18 5.41 -1.48
N LEU A 138 -12.39 5.58 -2.79
CA LEU A 138 -12.27 4.48 -3.75
C LEU A 138 -10.78 4.20 -4.01
N LEU A 139 -10.28 3.12 -3.42
CA LEU A 139 -8.94 2.59 -3.63
C LEU A 139 -8.97 1.63 -4.82
N SER A 140 -8.06 1.85 -5.77
CA SER A 140 -7.88 1.08 -7.00
C SER A 140 -6.43 0.62 -7.10
N ILE A 141 -6.22 -0.68 -7.32
CA ILE A 141 -4.90 -1.28 -7.52
C ILE A 141 -4.76 -1.67 -8.98
N TYR A 142 -3.64 -1.28 -9.59
CA TYR A 142 -3.31 -1.57 -10.98
C TYR A 142 -1.97 -2.28 -11.09
N GLU A 143 -1.81 -3.04 -12.17
CA GLU A 143 -0.51 -3.52 -12.65
C GLU A 143 -0.33 -3.14 -14.12
N PRO A 144 0.91 -2.98 -14.62
CA PRO A 144 1.16 -2.85 -16.04
C PRO A 144 0.68 -4.09 -16.80
N THR A 145 0.09 -3.91 -17.98
CA THR A 145 -0.30 -5.05 -18.84
C THR A 145 0.90 -5.83 -19.37
N SER A 146 2.08 -5.20 -19.39
CA SER A 146 3.36 -5.82 -19.70
C SER A 146 4.43 -5.38 -18.71
N PHE A 147 5.33 -6.27 -18.33
CA PHE A 147 6.39 -6.00 -17.35
C PHE A 147 7.48 -5.03 -17.87
N ASP A 148 7.56 -4.83 -19.18
CA ASP A 148 8.57 -4.00 -19.86
C ASP A 148 8.04 -2.62 -20.29
N SER A 149 6.73 -2.38 -20.20
CA SER A 149 6.07 -1.18 -20.70
C SER A 149 5.05 -0.67 -19.70
N PHE A 150 5.17 0.60 -19.33
CA PHE A 150 4.22 1.27 -18.43
C PHE A 150 3.15 2.09 -19.17
N LYS A 151 2.93 1.82 -20.47
CA LYS A 151 1.93 2.55 -21.27
C LYS A 151 0.50 2.22 -20.85
N ASP A 152 0.25 0.92 -20.66
CA ASP A 152 -1.09 0.39 -20.40
C ASP A 152 -1.11 -0.32 -19.04
N TRP A 153 -2.21 -0.13 -18.31
CA TRP A 153 -2.39 -0.63 -16.95
C TRP A 153 -3.72 -1.36 -16.83
N SER A 154 -3.70 -2.57 -16.26
CA SER A 154 -4.89 -3.35 -15.91
C SER A 154 -5.30 -3.07 -14.48
N LEU A 155 -6.61 -2.94 -14.25
CA LEU A 155 -7.18 -2.84 -12.90
C LEU A 155 -7.22 -4.24 -12.26
N LEU A 156 -6.49 -4.42 -11.16
CA LEU A 156 -6.42 -5.67 -10.40
C LEU A 156 -7.59 -5.80 -9.43
N ASP A 157 -7.78 -4.80 -8.57
CA ASP A 157 -8.78 -4.79 -7.50
C ASP A 157 -9.23 -3.35 -7.20
N GLN A 158 -10.47 -3.18 -6.73
CA GLN A 158 -11.04 -1.88 -6.42
C GLN A 158 -12.09 -1.96 -5.29
N TRP A 159 -12.06 -1.02 -4.35
CA TRP A 159 -13.05 -0.91 -3.28
C TRP A 159 -13.07 0.45 -2.61
N ASN A 160 -14.19 0.75 -1.95
CA ASN A 160 -14.28 1.89 -1.06
C ASN A 160 -13.77 1.51 0.35
N VAL A 161 -12.77 2.23 0.85
CA VAL A 161 -12.14 1.96 2.15
C VAL A 161 -13.03 2.34 3.33
N CYS A 162 -14.04 3.19 3.11
CA CYS A 162 -15.03 3.57 4.11
C CYS A 162 -16.30 2.70 4.06
N ALA A 163 -16.42 1.76 3.11
CA ALA A 163 -17.60 0.90 3.02
C ALA A 163 -17.85 0.12 4.34
N PRO A 164 -19.13 -0.07 4.74
CA PRO A 164 -20.35 0.35 4.04
C PRO A 164 -20.77 1.81 4.32
N ASN A 165 -19.98 2.58 5.07
CA ASN A 165 -20.32 3.90 5.58
C ASN A 165 -19.43 4.98 4.92
N PRO A 166 -19.67 5.34 3.64
CA PRO A 166 -18.90 6.40 2.97
C PRO A 166 -19.10 7.76 3.67
N PRO A 167 -18.14 8.68 3.55
CA PRO A 167 -18.27 10.03 4.12
C PRO A 167 -19.48 10.78 3.56
N ASP A 168 -20.12 11.59 4.41
CA ASP A 168 -21.20 12.47 4.00
C ASP A 168 -20.74 13.49 2.94
N ARG A 169 -21.68 13.93 2.10
CA ARG A 169 -21.39 14.93 1.08
C ARG A 169 -20.91 16.23 1.74
N GLY A 170 -19.71 16.67 1.36
CA GLY A 170 -19.11 17.91 1.88
C GLY A 170 -18.35 17.73 3.20
N ALA A 171 -18.30 16.51 3.76
CA ALA A 171 -17.41 16.20 4.87
C ALA A 171 -15.95 16.45 4.46
N GLU A 172 -15.14 16.95 5.39
CA GLU A 172 -13.69 17.00 5.20
C GLU A 172 -13.16 15.57 5.21
N THR A 173 -12.56 15.14 4.10
CA THR A 173 -12.03 13.79 3.94
C THR A 173 -10.51 13.77 3.99
N SER A 174 -9.94 12.71 4.56
CA SER A 174 -8.50 12.46 4.50
C SER A 174 -8.23 11.01 4.13
N PHE A 175 -7.46 10.80 3.06
CA PHE A 175 -7.09 9.49 2.57
C PHE A 175 -5.63 9.47 2.12
N LYS A 176 -4.90 8.45 2.56
CA LYS A 176 -3.51 8.21 2.20
C LYS A 176 -3.32 6.73 1.95
N VAL A 177 -2.54 6.38 0.93
CA VAL A 177 -2.22 4.99 0.61
C VAL A 177 -0.71 4.84 0.44
N ARG A 178 -0.13 3.82 1.07
CA ARG A 178 1.29 3.45 0.94
C ARG A 178 1.48 1.94 0.96
N PHE A 179 2.20 1.40 -0.01
CA PHE A 179 2.69 0.04 0.06
C PHE A 179 3.74 -0.07 1.15
N ASP A 180 3.81 -1.25 1.76
CA ASP A 180 4.94 -1.65 2.58
C ASP A 180 6.22 -1.59 1.72
N GLN A 181 7.21 -0.83 2.17
CA GLN A 181 8.47 -0.63 1.44
C GLN A 181 9.45 -1.78 1.65
N ASN A 182 9.15 -2.72 2.54
CA ASN A 182 10.00 -3.88 2.76
C ASN A 182 9.96 -4.82 1.54
N PRO A 183 11.13 -5.37 1.14
CA PRO A 183 11.22 -6.28 0.00
C PRO A 183 10.53 -7.62 0.29
N VAL A 184 10.49 -8.01 1.57
CA VAL A 184 9.85 -9.22 2.07
C VAL A 184 8.78 -8.83 3.07
N SER A 185 7.55 -9.30 2.85
CA SER A 185 6.45 -9.06 3.79
C SER A 185 6.63 -9.88 5.07
N THR A 186 6.19 -9.32 6.19
CA THR A 186 6.34 -9.94 7.52
C THR A 186 5.82 -11.38 7.64
N PRO A 187 4.67 -11.77 7.04
CA PRO A 187 4.21 -13.15 7.16
C PRO A 187 5.08 -14.14 6.38
N TYR A 188 5.69 -13.72 5.25
CA TYR A 188 6.68 -14.56 4.57
C TYR A 188 7.96 -14.68 5.40
N MET A 189 8.44 -13.58 5.98
CA MET A 189 9.59 -13.58 6.88
C MET A 189 9.39 -14.52 8.09
N ASN A 190 8.17 -14.58 8.62
CA ASN A 190 7.80 -15.48 9.72
C ASN A 190 7.44 -16.91 9.23
N SER A 191 7.66 -17.23 7.95
CA SER A 191 7.34 -18.52 7.32
C SER A 191 5.88 -18.96 7.47
N LEU A 192 4.97 -17.97 7.54
CA LEU A 192 3.54 -18.20 7.64
C LEU A 192 2.88 -18.31 6.24
N THR A 193 3.54 -17.81 5.20
CA THR A 193 3.16 -17.97 3.79
C THR A 193 4.38 -18.29 2.94
N ASP A 194 4.19 -19.07 1.88
CA ASP A 194 5.19 -19.29 0.83
C ASP A 194 5.06 -18.27 -0.32
N ASP A 195 4.05 -17.40 -0.28
CA ASP A 195 3.84 -16.38 -1.30
C ASP A 195 4.73 -15.15 -1.06
N LYS A 196 5.92 -15.17 -1.66
CA LYS A 196 6.85 -14.04 -1.68
C LYS A 196 6.30 -12.80 -2.40
N LYS A 197 5.24 -12.93 -3.20
CA LYS A 197 4.63 -11.82 -3.94
C LYS A 197 3.57 -11.08 -3.13
N MET A 198 3.34 -11.48 -1.89
CA MET A 198 2.34 -10.85 -1.06
C MET A 198 2.66 -9.37 -0.80
N LEU A 199 1.72 -8.53 -1.17
CA LEU A 199 1.73 -7.10 -0.94
C LEU A 199 1.08 -6.80 0.42
N SER A 200 1.64 -5.81 1.11
CA SER A 200 1.00 -5.17 2.26
C SER A 200 0.83 -3.69 1.94
N LEU A 201 -0.30 -3.14 2.36
CA LEU A 201 -0.72 -1.78 2.06
C LEU A 201 -1.31 -1.16 3.32
N ILE A 202 -0.86 0.03 3.68
CA ILE A 202 -1.51 0.86 4.70
C ILE A 202 -2.41 1.86 4.01
N THR A 203 -3.59 2.07 4.56
CA THR A 203 -4.52 3.08 4.09
C THR A 203 -5.12 3.83 5.26
N THR A 204 -5.04 5.15 5.22
CA THR A 204 -5.82 6.00 6.12
C THR A 204 -7.19 6.22 5.49
N ALA A 205 -8.22 5.98 6.27
CA ALA A 205 -9.61 6.17 5.91
C ALA A 205 -10.21 7.09 6.96
N MET A 206 -10.14 8.40 6.72
CA MET A 206 -10.56 9.45 7.63
C MET A 206 -9.70 9.47 8.91
N ASP A 207 -10.26 9.01 10.02
CA ASP A 207 -9.68 8.89 11.36
C ASP A 207 -9.25 7.44 11.68
N THR A 208 -9.38 6.51 10.73
CA THR A 208 -9.00 5.10 10.91
C THR A 208 -7.82 4.71 10.04
N VAL A 209 -6.99 3.79 10.55
CA VAL A 209 -5.97 3.11 9.75
C VAL A 209 -6.41 1.68 9.47
N LYS A 210 -6.25 1.27 8.22
CA LYS A 210 -6.49 -0.08 7.75
C LYS A 210 -5.24 -0.64 7.10
N ILE A 211 -4.97 -1.90 7.36
CA ILE A 211 -3.92 -2.68 6.70
C ILE A 211 -4.59 -3.68 5.79
N TYR A 212 -4.24 -3.63 4.51
CA TYR A 212 -4.66 -4.58 3.51
C TYR A 212 -3.49 -5.48 3.12
N ARG A 213 -3.77 -6.75 2.89
CA ARG A 213 -2.79 -7.67 2.30
C ARG A 213 -3.36 -8.36 1.08
N SER A 214 -2.49 -8.64 0.12
CA SER A 214 -2.89 -9.37 -1.07
C SER A 214 -3.01 -10.86 -0.78
N THR A 215 -3.91 -11.51 -1.50
CA THR A 215 -3.98 -12.96 -1.63
C THR A 215 -4.31 -13.29 -3.08
N ILE A 216 -3.90 -14.46 -3.53
CA ILE A 216 -4.35 -15.01 -4.80
C ILE A 216 -5.67 -15.75 -4.53
N VAL A 217 -6.71 -15.37 -5.27
CA VAL A 217 -7.98 -16.10 -5.29
C VAL A 217 -8.07 -16.84 -6.60
N GLN A 218 -8.31 -18.15 -6.50
CA GLN A 218 -8.58 -18.99 -7.65
C GLN A 218 -10.07 -18.94 -7.96
N TYR A 219 -10.38 -18.66 -9.22
CA TYR A 219 -11.74 -18.70 -9.71
C TYR A 219 -11.95 -19.99 -10.49
N ASP A 220 -13.14 -20.58 -10.38
CA ASP A 220 -13.54 -21.65 -11.28
C ASP A 220 -13.88 -21.10 -12.68
N PHE A 221 -14.12 -21.99 -13.64
CA PHE A 221 -14.50 -21.61 -15.00
C PHE A 221 -15.82 -20.81 -15.07
N ASN A 222 -16.63 -20.83 -14.01
CA ASN A 222 -17.88 -20.09 -13.91
C ASN A 222 -17.70 -18.73 -13.21
N GLY A 223 -16.47 -18.35 -12.85
CA GLY A 223 -16.17 -17.10 -12.16
C GLY A 223 -16.54 -17.13 -10.66
N THR A 224 -16.73 -18.31 -10.07
CA THR A 224 -16.98 -18.47 -8.64
C THR A 224 -15.64 -18.57 -7.90
N PRO A 225 -15.40 -17.76 -6.85
CA PRO A 225 -14.20 -17.90 -6.04
C PRO A 225 -14.25 -19.23 -5.26
N GLY A 226 -13.20 -20.05 -5.35
CA GLY A 226 -13.16 -21.37 -4.73
C GLY A 226 -11.78 -21.73 -4.18
N ALA A 227 -11.75 -22.51 -3.10
CA ALA A 227 -10.52 -23.03 -2.48
C ALA A 227 -10.01 -24.34 -3.11
N ILE A 228 -10.74 -24.88 -4.09
CA ILE A 228 -10.34 -26.07 -4.82
C ILE A 228 -9.51 -25.59 -6.02
N PRO A 229 -8.34 -26.18 -6.29
CA PRO A 229 -7.54 -25.86 -7.47
C PRO A 229 -8.29 -26.24 -8.74
N SER A 230 -9.16 -25.36 -9.20
CA SER A 230 -9.79 -25.41 -10.51
C SER A 230 -8.93 -24.64 -11.49
N ALA A 231 -8.83 -25.14 -12.73
CA ALA A 231 -8.02 -24.58 -13.81
C ALA A 231 -8.52 -23.22 -14.37
N GLY A 232 -9.16 -22.40 -13.54
CA GLY A 232 -9.50 -21.01 -13.89
C GLY A 232 -8.35 -20.05 -13.58
N GLN A 233 -8.63 -18.74 -13.66
CA GLN A 233 -7.60 -17.72 -13.55
C GLN A 233 -7.30 -17.35 -12.09
N ASP A 234 -6.02 -17.37 -11.74
CA ASP A 234 -5.49 -16.81 -10.51
C ASP A 234 -5.61 -15.28 -10.56
N ARG A 235 -6.27 -14.67 -9.58
CA ARG A 235 -6.40 -13.22 -9.48
C ARG A 235 -5.95 -12.72 -8.12
N THR A 236 -5.03 -11.76 -8.14
CA THR A 236 -4.61 -11.01 -6.95
C THR A 236 -5.76 -10.13 -6.46
N THR A 237 -6.15 -10.28 -5.21
CA THR A 237 -7.16 -9.44 -4.52
C THR A 237 -6.63 -9.01 -3.15
N PHE A 238 -7.24 -8.00 -2.54
CA PHE A 238 -6.85 -7.53 -1.21
C PHE A 238 -7.95 -7.75 -0.17
N PHE A 239 -7.57 -8.22 1.01
CA PHE A 239 -8.44 -8.34 2.18
C PHE A 239 -7.97 -7.40 3.30
N GLU A 240 -8.91 -6.92 4.13
CA GLU A 240 -8.60 -6.11 5.32
C GLU A 240 -8.00 -7.04 6.38
N ALA A 241 -6.68 -6.95 6.59
CA ALA A 241 -5.95 -7.79 7.52
C ALA A 241 -6.00 -7.25 8.95
N ALA A 242 -6.01 -5.93 9.11
CA ALA A 242 -6.10 -5.29 10.42
C ALA A 242 -6.77 -3.92 10.32
N ARG A 243 -7.49 -3.53 11.39
CA ARG A 243 -8.06 -2.21 11.58
C ARG A 243 -7.63 -1.67 12.94
N PHE A 244 -7.16 -0.44 12.95
CA PHE A 244 -6.63 0.22 14.14
C PHE A 244 -7.72 1.04 14.84
N PRO A 245 -7.51 1.35 16.13
CA PRO A 245 -8.39 2.28 16.86
C PRO A 245 -8.57 3.60 16.10
N THR A 246 -9.77 4.16 16.22
CA THR A 246 -10.11 5.48 15.69
C THR A 246 -9.24 6.54 16.35
N HIS A 247 -8.61 7.37 15.54
CA HIS A 247 -7.89 8.56 15.99
C HIS A 247 -8.91 9.64 16.36
N PRO A 248 -8.54 10.62 17.20
CA PRO A 248 -9.46 11.68 17.62
C PRO A 248 -9.75 12.72 16.51
N ALA A 249 -9.02 12.67 15.40
CA ALA A 249 -9.21 13.54 14.26
C ALA A 249 -8.73 12.87 12.95
N LEU A 250 -8.84 13.58 11.83
CA LEU A 250 -8.39 13.12 10.52
C LEU A 250 -6.88 12.81 10.52
N ILE A 251 -6.53 11.64 10.00
CA ILE A 251 -5.14 11.23 9.79
C ILE A 251 -4.65 11.82 8.48
N ARG A 252 -3.60 12.65 8.51
CA ARG A 252 -3.02 13.33 7.34
C ARG A 252 -2.02 12.45 6.59
N ASP A 253 -1.25 11.65 7.32
CA ASP A 253 -0.25 10.75 6.73
C ASP A 253 -0.09 9.46 7.53
N ALA A 254 0.31 8.39 6.85
CA ALA A 254 0.70 7.13 7.48
C ALA A 254 1.78 6.43 6.65
N GLN A 255 2.84 5.96 7.30
CA GLN A 255 4.00 5.40 6.62
C GLN A 255 4.59 4.21 7.38
N TRP A 256 4.83 3.13 6.65
CA TRP A 256 5.60 1.99 7.11
C TRP A 256 7.04 2.40 7.44
N ALA A 257 7.56 1.90 8.56
CA ALA A 257 8.99 1.93 8.80
C ALA A 257 9.67 0.92 7.87
N PRO A 258 10.71 1.33 7.12
CA PRO A 258 11.48 0.42 6.32
C PRO A 258 12.35 -0.50 7.21
N PHE A 259 13.03 -1.42 6.54
CA PHE A 259 14.00 -2.33 7.12
C PHE A 259 13.45 -3.15 8.29
N ASN A 260 12.37 -3.88 7.99
CA ASN A 260 11.65 -4.63 8.99
C ASN A 260 12.20 -6.04 9.24
N VAL A 261 13.41 -6.11 9.79
CA VAL A 261 14.07 -7.37 10.17
C VAL A 261 13.69 -7.86 11.56
N ARG A 262 12.72 -7.20 12.21
CA ARG A 262 12.41 -7.36 13.64
C ARG A 262 11.36 -8.44 13.93
N GLY A 263 10.76 -9.04 12.89
CA GLY A 263 9.70 -10.04 13.03
C GLY A 263 8.29 -9.47 13.18
N PHE A 264 8.12 -8.14 13.15
CA PHE A 264 6.84 -7.45 13.31
C PHE A 264 6.82 -6.16 12.50
N ASP A 265 5.69 -5.77 11.95
CA ASP A 265 5.54 -4.51 11.20
C ASP A 265 5.57 -3.28 12.13
N LEU A 266 6.25 -2.21 11.71
CA LEU A 266 6.25 -0.93 12.41
C LEU A 266 5.77 0.15 11.43
N PHE A 267 4.91 1.06 11.87
CA PHE A 267 4.49 2.21 11.09
C PHE A 267 4.11 3.38 11.98
N ALA A 268 4.04 4.57 11.39
CA ALA A 268 3.64 5.79 12.07
C ALA A 268 2.46 6.45 11.38
N THR A 269 1.74 7.28 12.13
CA THR A 269 0.61 8.11 11.68
C THR A 269 0.81 9.55 12.15
N ALA A 270 0.44 10.50 11.31
CA ALA A 270 0.35 11.92 11.62
C ALA A 270 -1.11 12.35 11.57
N CYS A 271 -1.60 12.94 12.64
CA CYS A 271 -3.01 13.25 12.80
C CYS A 271 -3.22 14.75 13.01
N ARG A 272 -4.38 15.24 12.55
CA ARG A 272 -4.78 16.65 12.67
C ARG A 272 -4.87 17.12 14.12
N ASP A 273 -5.02 16.20 15.08
CA ASP A 273 -4.96 16.50 16.51
C ASP A 273 -3.55 16.91 17.00
N GLY A 274 -2.57 17.00 16.11
CA GLY A 274 -1.18 17.32 16.45
C GLY A 274 -0.38 16.12 16.95
N GLY A 275 -0.99 14.93 17.05
CA GLY A 275 -0.34 13.72 17.52
C GLY A 275 0.39 12.96 16.42
N VAL A 276 1.60 12.49 16.74
CA VAL A 276 2.29 11.46 15.97
C VAL A 276 2.24 10.16 16.75
N ARG A 277 1.75 9.08 16.14
CA ARG A 277 1.59 7.78 16.80
C ARG A 277 2.32 6.70 16.06
N ILE A 278 3.03 5.87 16.81
CA ILE A 278 3.86 4.78 16.28
C ILE A 278 3.27 3.47 16.78
N TYR A 279 3.01 2.58 15.84
CA TYR A 279 2.35 1.31 16.07
C TYR A 279 3.25 0.16 15.66
N LYS A 280 3.16 -0.91 16.44
CA LYS A 280 3.68 -2.23 16.13
C LYS A 280 2.53 -3.15 15.76
N LEU A 281 2.71 -3.91 14.69
CA LEU A 281 1.78 -4.90 14.16
C LEU A 281 2.48 -6.27 14.10
N ASP A 282 2.18 -7.11 15.09
CA ASP A 282 2.64 -8.49 15.12
C ASP A 282 1.78 -9.35 14.19
N THR A 283 2.42 -10.32 13.52
CA THR A 283 1.73 -11.32 12.70
C THR A 283 2.07 -12.72 13.18
N THR A 284 1.05 -13.50 13.53
CA THR A 284 1.18 -14.90 13.95
C THR A 284 0.27 -15.81 13.12
N ALA A 285 0.50 -17.13 13.14
CA ALA A 285 -0.44 -18.08 12.54
C ALA A 285 -1.84 -17.93 13.16
N GLY A 286 -2.88 -18.05 12.32
CA GLY A 286 -4.26 -18.07 12.75
C GLY A 286 -4.60 -19.33 13.54
N SER A 287 -5.47 -19.22 14.55
CA SER A 287 -5.84 -20.31 15.47
C SER A 287 -6.57 -21.49 14.82
N ASN A 288 -6.96 -21.38 13.54
CA ASN A 288 -7.67 -22.45 12.81
C ASN A 288 -6.74 -23.37 12.00
N ILE A 289 -5.43 -23.18 12.05
CA ILE A 289 -4.46 -24.16 11.54
C ILE A 289 -4.12 -25.13 12.67
N ALA A 290 -5.07 -25.99 13.01
CA ALA A 290 -4.74 -27.25 13.66
C ALA A 290 -3.96 -28.07 12.63
N THR A 291 -2.63 -28.02 12.71
CA THR A 291 -1.79 -28.96 11.99
C THR A 291 -2.13 -30.35 12.51
N ASN A 292 -2.82 -31.15 11.69
CA ASN A 292 -2.77 -32.60 11.83
C ASN A 292 -1.32 -33.04 11.54
N LYS A 293 -0.44 -32.84 12.52
CA LYS A 293 0.88 -33.44 12.51
C LYS A 293 0.73 -34.84 13.11
N PRO A 294 1.11 -35.93 12.39
CA PRO A 294 1.29 -37.20 13.07
C PRO A 294 2.55 -37.04 13.92
N ASP A 295 2.36 -36.95 15.24
CA ASP A 295 3.46 -36.99 16.20
C ASP A 295 4.10 -38.38 16.14
N ASN A 296 5.14 -38.47 15.31
CA ASN A 296 6.12 -39.54 15.38
C ASN A 296 7.49 -38.89 15.28
N GLU A 297 8.06 -38.51 16.43
CA GLU A 297 9.43 -38.83 16.83
C GLU A 297 9.75 -38.23 18.21
N GLY A 298 10.40 -39.05 19.03
CA GLY A 298 10.49 -38.88 20.48
C GLY A 298 11.54 -37.89 20.93
N ALA A 299 11.17 -37.08 21.93
CA ALA A 299 12.09 -36.38 22.79
C ALA A 299 12.29 -37.18 24.08
N SER A 300 13.46 -37.81 24.20
CA SER A 300 13.95 -38.44 25.42
C SER A 300 14.25 -37.38 26.48
N THR A 301 13.54 -37.45 27.61
CA THR A 301 13.95 -36.79 28.85
C THR A 301 14.03 -37.83 29.97
N LEU A 302 15.25 -37.97 30.49
CA LEU A 302 15.59 -38.83 31.62
C LEU A 302 15.24 -38.11 32.93
N SER A 303 14.47 -38.75 33.81
CA SER A 303 14.69 -38.74 35.27
C SER A 303 13.82 -39.79 35.98
N PRO A 304 14.22 -40.28 37.17
CA PRO A 304 13.95 -41.66 37.60
C PRO A 304 12.96 -41.81 38.78
N ASN A 305 12.44 -43.04 38.89
CA ASN A 305 12.07 -43.82 40.10
C ASN A 305 10.62 -44.35 40.21
N ASN A 306 10.57 -45.70 40.11
CA ASN A 306 9.86 -46.69 40.93
C ASN A 306 8.36 -46.53 41.26
N ALA A 307 7.55 -47.44 40.70
CA ALA A 307 6.87 -48.48 41.49
C ALA A 307 6.28 -49.59 40.59
N ARG A 308 6.35 -50.83 41.08
CA ARG A 308 5.85 -52.10 40.50
C ARG A 308 4.31 -52.22 40.57
N GLN A 309 3.71 -52.92 39.59
CA GLN A 309 2.82 -54.12 39.74
C GLN A 309 2.19 -54.45 38.35
N THR A 310 2.57 -55.55 37.69
CA THR A 310 1.82 -56.85 37.57
C THR A 310 0.34 -56.67 37.20
N SER A 311 -0.25 -57.20 36.11
CA SER A 311 -0.24 -58.61 35.68
C SER A 311 -0.98 -58.85 34.34
N THR A 312 -0.56 -59.94 33.66
CA THR A 312 -1.34 -60.94 32.88
C THR A 312 -1.90 -60.66 31.46
N ALA A 313 -1.45 -61.54 30.55
CA ALA A 313 -1.73 -61.82 29.13
C ALA A 313 -3.18 -62.33 28.86
N PRO A 314 -3.64 -62.73 27.63
CA PRO A 314 -2.85 -63.05 26.43
C PRO A 314 -3.42 -62.65 25.03
N ILE A 315 -2.56 -62.95 24.07
CA ILE A 315 -2.63 -62.84 22.61
C ILE A 315 -3.50 -63.94 22.00
N PHE A 316 -4.21 -63.65 20.89
CA PHE A 316 -4.39 -64.61 19.79
C PHE A 316 -4.28 -63.92 18.41
N HIS A 317 -3.52 -64.56 17.53
CA HIS A 317 -3.26 -64.22 16.13
C HIS A 317 -4.45 -64.60 15.22
N HIS A 318 -4.62 -63.92 14.07
CA HIS A 318 -4.54 -64.52 12.73
C HIS A 318 -4.76 -63.49 11.58
N ARG A 319 -3.89 -63.58 10.57
CA ARG A 319 -3.94 -63.05 9.18
C ARG A 319 -4.04 -64.29 8.24
N PRO A 320 -4.15 -64.21 6.88
CA PRO A 320 -4.63 -63.15 5.95
C PRO A 320 -5.45 -63.64 4.69
N GLY A 321 -6.14 -62.71 3.99
CA GLY A 321 -6.45 -62.64 2.52
C GLY A 321 -7.33 -63.74 1.85
N PRO A 322 -7.81 -63.63 0.57
CA PRO A 322 -7.57 -62.59 -0.48
C PRO A 322 -8.78 -62.19 -1.40
N GLN A 323 -8.53 -61.16 -2.25
CA GLN A 323 -8.96 -60.81 -3.64
C GLN A 323 -10.37 -61.06 -4.29
N SER A 324 -10.87 -59.95 -4.89
CA SER A 324 -11.53 -59.66 -6.20
C SER A 324 -12.79 -60.40 -6.72
N SER A 325 -13.80 -59.63 -7.18
CA SER A 325 -14.19 -59.44 -8.61
C SER A 325 -15.64 -58.92 -8.82
N LEU A 326 -15.87 -58.34 -10.01
CA LEU A 326 -17.01 -57.58 -10.56
C LEU A 326 -18.34 -58.37 -10.71
N THR A 327 -19.48 -57.70 -10.99
CA THR A 327 -20.20 -57.63 -12.30
C THR A 327 -21.66 -57.07 -12.19
N SER A 328 -22.07 -56.26 -13.19
CA SER A 328 -23.39 -56.08 -13.84
C SER A 328 -24.68 -55.71 -13.07
N ALA A 329 -25.39 -54.65 -13.52
CA ALA A 329 -26.54 -54.78 -14.43
C ALA A 329 -27.20 -53.43 -14.77
N ILE A 330 -27.54 -53.27 -16.05
CA ILE A 330 -28.35 -52.22 -16.69
C ILE A 330 -29.80 -52.74 -16.87
N VAL A 331 -30.76 -51.81 -16.99
CA VAL A 331 -32.11 -51.84 -17.65
C VAL A 331 -33.10 -51.08 -16.73
N GLY A 332 -33.92 -50.09 -17.14
CA GLY A 332 -34.25 -49.48 -18.42
C GLY A 332 -35.59 -48.72 -18.30
N ARG A 333 -35.97 -47.98 -19.37
CA ARG A 333 -37.24 -47.25 -19.69
C ARG A 333 -37.16 -45.72 -19.47
N SER A 334 -36.85 -44.93 -20.51
CA SER A 334 -37.71 -44.43 -21.63
C SER A 334 -38.48 -43.16 -21.21
N ALA A 335 -38.14 -41.96 -21.70
CA ALA A 335 -38.30 -41.36 -23.05
C ALA A 335 -39.41 -40.29 -22.98
N THR A 336 -39.10 -38.99 -22.88
CA THR A 336 -38.78 -38.02 -23.95
C THR A 336 -39.91 -37.74 -24.95
N THR A 337 -40.11 -36.46 -25.25
CA THR A 337 -40.41 -35.96 -26.61
C THR A 337 -39.99 -34.48 -26.63
N SER A 338 -38.85 -34.13 -27.26
CA SER A 338 -38.63 -33.89 -28.71
C SER A 338 -38.90 -32.42 -29.06
N THR A 339 -38.19 -31.62 -29.86
CA THR A 339 -37.20 -31.76 -30.95
C THR A 339 -37.10 -30.30 -31.50
N SER A 340 -36.00 -29.68 -31.96
CA SER A 340 -35.17 -29.97 -33.14
C SER A 340 -34.08 -28.88 -33.31
N SER A 341 -32.89 -29.30 -33.77
CA SER A 341 -31.96 -28.71 -34.79
C SER A 341 -31.71 -27.19 -34.88
N THR A 342 -30.53 -26.60 -35.17
CA THR A 342 -29.18 -26.99 -35.62
C THR A 342 -28.38 -25.68 -35.87
N LEU A 343 -27.05 -25.79 -36.02
CA LEU A 343 -26.07 -24.92 -36.74
C LEU A 343 -25.11 -24.06 -35.88
N TYR A 344 -23.83 -24.46 -35.90
CA TYR A 344 -22.65 -23.58 -35.87
C TYR A 344 -22.49 -22.87 -37.24
N PRO A 345 -21.57 -21.90 -37.48
CA PRO A 345 -20.79 -21.02 -36.60
C PRO A 345 -20.88 -19.52 -37.01
N SER A 346 -20.36 -18.57 -36.22
CA SER A 346 -19.58 -17.41 -36.73
C SER A 346 -19.16 -16.44 -35.62
N SER A 347 -17.98 -15.89 -35.85
CA SER A 347 -17.29 -14.83 -35.12
C SER A 347 -18.05 -13.51 -35.05
N THR A 348 -17.97 -12.82 -33.91
CA THR A 348 -17.73 -11.35 -33.88
C THR A 348 -17.22 -10.94 -32.51
N ALA A 349 -16.04 -10.32 -32.49
CA ALA A 349 -15.55 -9.55 -31.37
C ALA A 349 -16.56 -8.45 -31.01
N THR A 350 -16.97 -8.38 -29.75
CA THR A 350 -17.70 -7.23 -29.19
C THR A 350 -17.16 -6.95 -27.79
N THR A 351 -16.72 -5.70 -27.64
CA THR A 351 -16.34 -4.95 -26.44
C THR A 351 -16.94 -5.45 -25.11
N PRO A 352 -16.15 -5.55 -24.02
CA PRO A 352 -16.73 -5.81 -22.71
C PRO A 352 -17.45 -4.53 -22.24
N SER A 353 -18.78 -4.61 -22.21
CA SER A 353 -19.66 -3.67 -21.55
C SER A 353 -19.43 -3.69 -20.04
N THR A 354 -19.29 -2.51 -19.47
CA THR A 354 -19.39 -2.18 -18.04
C THR A 354 -20.64 -2.80 -17.40
N THR A 355 -20.47 -3.78 -16.52
CA THR A 355 -21.54 -4.28 -15.65
C THR A 355 -21.12 -4.30 -14.18
N ASN A 356 -21.71 -3.38 -13.41
CA ASN A 356 -22.15 -3.50 -12.02
C ASN A 356 -21.28 -4.31 -11.03
N PHE A 357 -20.21 -3.71 -10.53
CA PHE A 357 -19.66 -4.04 -9.21
C PHE A 357 -20.14 -3.02 -8.18
N ALA A 358 -21.38 -3.17 -7.70
CA ALA A 358 -21.86 -2.44 -6.52
C ALA A 358 -22.97 -3.22 -5.82
N ARG A 359 -22.59 -3.97 -4.77
CA ARG A 359 -23.27 -4.03 -3.46
C ARG A 359 -22.47 -4.94 -2.50
N ASP A 360 -21.91 -4.28 -1.51
CA ASP A 360 -21.47 -4.74 -0.19
C ASP A 360 -21.72 -6.21 0.18
N GLN A 361 -20.64 -6.98 0.15
CA GLN A 361 -20.36 -8.10 1.04
C GLN A 361 -19.04 -7.76 1.76
N PRO A 362 -18.78 -8.20 3.01
CA PRO A 362 -17.43 -8.12 3.57
C PRO A 362 -16.47 -8.72 2.53
N ARG A 363 -15.43 -7.97 2.12
CA ARG A 363 -14.57 -8.24 0.94
C ARG A 363 -13.74 -9.51 1.13
N PHE A 364 -14.43 -10.63 1.21
CA PHE A 364 -13.99 -11.94 1.63
C PHE A 364 -13.71 -12.07 3.13
N THR A 365 -14.59 -12.77 3.85
CA THR A 365 -14.25 -13.41 5.14
C THR A 365 -13.47 -14.70 4.88
N PHE A 366 -12.49 -14.68 3.97
CA PHE A 366 -11.49 -15.74 3.99
C PHE A 366 -10.85 -15.66 5.37
N LEU A 367 -10.82 -16.77 6.09
CA LEU A 367 -10.03 -16.87 7.31
C LEU A 367 -8.62 -16.46 6.90
N SER A 368 -8.21 -15.24 7.28
CA SER A 368 -6.83 -14.83 7.09
C SER A 368 -6.00 -15.94 7.74
N PRO A 369 -5.02 -16.52 7.02
CA PRO A 369 -4.18 -17.56 7.62
C PRO A 369 -3.37 -17.02 8.82
N PHE A 370 -3.41 -15.70 9.05
CA PHE A 370 -2.69 -15.00 10.09
C PHE A 370 -3.62 -14.23 11.02
N THR A 371 -3.20 -14.12 12.28
CA THR A 371 -3.77 -13.20 13.25
C THR A 371 -2.86 -11.99 13.40
N HIS A 372 -3.49 -10.83 13.54
CA HIS A 372 -2.84 -9.54 13.72
C HIS A 372 -3.05 -9.01 15.12
N THR A 373 -1.95 -8.72 15.81
CA THR A 373 -1.98 -8.05 17.11
C THR A 373 -1.38 -6.66 16.98
N ILE A 374 -2.15 -5.66 17.38
CA ILE A 374 -1.77 -4.25 17.31
C ILE A 374 -1.33 -3.79 18.68
N THR A 375 -0.19 -3.12 18.75
CA THR A 375 0.29 -2.46 19.96
C THR A 375 0.74 -1.04 19.66
N THR A 376 0.35 -0.10 20.51
CA THR A 376 0.86 1.27 20.43
C THR A 376 2.25 1.30 21.04
N GLU A 377 3.28 1.58 20.23
CA GLU A 377 4.66 1.71 20.72
C GLU A 377 4.89 3.08 21.36
N SER A 378 4.30 4.14 20.79
CA SER A 378 4.40 5.50 21.34
C SER A 378 3.29 6.40 20.83
N GLU A 379 2.83 7.29 21.73
CA GLU A 379 1.94 8.40 21.42
C GLU A 379 2.67 9.70 21.73
N LEU A 380 3.12 10.38 20.68
CA LEU A 380 3.78 11.68 20.76
C LEU A 380 2.69 12.75 20.64
N LEU A 381 1.93 12.91 21.72
CA LEU A 381 0.85 13.90 21.81
C LEU A 381 1.45 15.30 21.80
N ASN A 382 0.80 16.24 21.09
CA ASN A 382 1.30 17.60 20.88
C ASN A 382 2.69 17.64 20.19
N ALA A 383 2.94 16.69 19.28
CA ALA A 383 4.11 16.75 18.42
C ALA A 383 4.09 18.02 17.54
N HIS A 384 2.89 18.40 17.07
CA HIS A 384 2.64 19.60 16.25
C HIS A 384 1.30 20.24 16.60
N ARG A 385 1.00 21.42 16.04
CA ARG A 385 -0.37 21.99 16.05
C ARG A 385 -1.35 21.12 15.25
N ASP A 386 -0.96 20.84 14.00
CA ASP A 386 -1.58 19.85 13.11
C ASP A 386 -0.42 19.04 12.51
N ALA A 387 -0.35 17.72 12.71
CA ALA A 387 0.70 16.91 12.12
C ALA A 387 0.31 16.53 10.68
N TRP A 388 1.18 16.84 9.70
CA TRP A 388 0.85 16.75 8.27
C TRP A 388 1.55 15.63 7.53
N ALA A 389 2.84 15.42 7.79
CA ALA A 389 3.65 14.51 6.99
C ALA A 389 4.64 13.75 7.86
N LEU A 390 4.98 12.54 7.40
CA LEU A 390 5.95 11.66 8.01
C LEU A 390 7.00 11.23 6.99
N CYS A 391 8.22 11.00 7.46
CA CYS A 391 9.27 10.37 6.68
C CYS A 391 10.18 9.52 7.58
N TRP A 392 10.32 8.24 7.28
CA TRP A 392 11.32 7.40 7.93
C TRP A 392 12.68 7.54 7.25
N ASP A 393 13.76 7.45 8.03
CA ASP A 393 15.08 7.20 7.46
C ASP A 393 15.14 5.78 6.84
N PRO A 394 16.08 5.51 5.92
CA PRO A 394 16.17 4.22 5.25
C PRO A 394 16.35 3.00 6.17
N ALA A 395 16.89 3.19 7.39
CA ALA A 395 17.06 2.12 8.37
C ALA A 395 15.84 1.95 9.31
N GLY A 396 14.83 2.82 9.22
CA GLY A 396 13.63 2.80 10.05
C GLY A 396 13.91 3.02 11.54
N GLN A 397 14.97 3.77 11.86
CA GLN A 397 15.43 4.10 13.22
C GLN A 397 15.06 5.52 13.65
N VAL A 398 14.85 6.41 12.67
CA VAL A 398 14.51 7.82 12.87
C VAL A 398 13.23 8.11 12.11
N LEU A 399 12.27 8.68 12.81
CA LEU A 399 11.05 9.21 12.21
C LEU A 399 11.17 10.73 12.15
N MET A 400 10.95 11.30 10.98
CA MET A 400 10.74 12.73 10.80
C MET A 400 9.24 13.01 10.74
N SER A 401 8.80 14.09 11.38
CA SER A 401 7.45 14.63 11.24
C SER A 401 7.49 16.13 11.01
N SER A 402 6.51 16.65 10.27
CA SER A 402 6.29 18.07 10.09
C SER A 402 4.83 18.44 10.27
N GLY A 403 4.58 19.68 10.67
CA GLY A 403 3.25 20.16 11.01
C GLY A 403 3.01 21.62 10.65
N SER A 404 1.80 22.10 10.99
CA SER A 404 1.41 23.51 10.78
C SER A 404 2.16 24.50 11.66
N ASP A 405 2.92 24.02 12.65
CA ASP A 405 3.75 24.82 13.54
C ASP A 405 5.04 25.31 12.89
N GLY A 406 5.33 24.94 11.63
CA GLY A 406 6.55 25.36 10.94
C GLY A 406 7.82 24.67 11.46
N VAL A 407 7.65 23.62 12.29
CA VAL A 407 8.77 22.88 12.88
C VAL A 407 8.82 21.48 12.28
N THR A 408 10.00 21.06 11.87
CA THR A 408 10.31 19.66 11.55
C THR A 408 10.93 19.01 12.78
N LYS A 409 10.39 17.88 13.21
CA LYS A 409 10.86 17.13 14.39
C LYS A 409 11.40 15.77 13.98
N LEU A 410 12.52 15.37 14.57
CA LEU A 410 13.15 14.07 14.43
C LEU A 410 13.00 13.28 15.72
N TRP A 411 12.49 12.06 15.61
CA TRP A 411 12.19 11.17 16.73
C TRP A 411 13.04 9.92 16.63
N LYS A 412 13.51 9.41 17.78
CA LYS A 412 14.22 8.13 17.89
C LYS A 412 13.70 7.31 19.06
N LYS A 413 13.75 5.99 18.94
CA LYS A 413 13.47 5.08 20.06
C LYS A 413 14.50 5.31 21.17
N ALA A 414 14.04 5.47 22.41
CA ALA A 414 14.91 5.67 23.56
C ALA A 414 15.79 4.43 23.78
N VAL A 415 17.08 4.66 24.07
CA VAL A 415 18.05 3.57 24.34
C VAL A 415 17.80 2.93 25.71
N MET A 416 17.46 3.77 26.70
CA MET A 416 17.20 3.36 28.07
C MET A 416 15.78 3.81 28.45
N GLY A 417 14.78 3.08 27.97
CA GLY A 417 13.37 3.39 28.24
C GLY A 417 12.43 2.71 27.26
N ALA A 418 11.13 2.83 27.51
CA ALA A 418 10.11 2.46 26.55
C ALA A 418 9.72 3.69 25.71
N GLY A 419 9.58 3.50 24.39
CA GLY A 419 9.00 4.48 23.48
C GLY A 419 10.00 5.36 22.72
N TRP A 420 9.43 6.31 21.98
CA TRP A 420 10.12 7.26 21.11
C TRP A 420 10.23 8.64 21.76
N MET A 421 11.32 9.35 21.49
CA MET A 421 11.61 10.65 22.06
C MET A 421 12.15 11.62 21.00
N LEU A 422 11.97 12.92 21.25
CA LEU A 422 12.52 13.98 20.41
C LEU A 422 14.05 13.89 20.44
N PHE A 423 14.64 13.75 19.26
CA PHE A 423 16.08 13.66 19.05
C PHE A 423 16.66 14.99 18.58
N ALA A 424 15.95 15.69 17.70
CA ALA A 424 16.29 17.01 17.19
C ALA A 424 15.06 17.67 16.57
N ASP A 425 15.08 18.99 16.44
CA ASP A 425 14.10 19.75 15.67
C ASP A 425 14.75 20.89 14.90
N GLN A 426 14.02 21.37 13.89
CA GLN A 426 14.39 22.47 13.01
C GLN A 426 13.16 23.34 12.78
N GLU A 427 13.27 24.60 13.15
CA GLU A 427 12.25 25.63 12.89
C GLU A 427 12.53 26.28 11.53
N VAL A 428 11.46 26.57 10.78
CA VAL A 428 11.53 27.39 9.57
C VAL A 428 11.36 28.84 10.02
N SER A 429 12.42 29.64 9.92
CA SER A 429 12.33 31.09 10.12
C SER A 429 11.55 31.69 8.96
N VAL A 430 10.34 32.18 9.23
CA VAL A 430 9.63 33.03 8.28
C VAL A 430 10.02 34.46 8.65
N ASP A 431 10.73 35.15 7.77
CA ASP A 431 11.01 36.56 7.97
C ASP A 431 9.67 37.32 7.96
N GLU A 432 9.32 37.95 9.08
CA GLU A 432 8.05 38.66 9.31
C GLU A 432 7.83 39.87 8.37
N SER A 433 8.76 40.15 7.44
CA SER A 433 8.66 41.25 6.48
C SER A 433 7.57 41.06 5.42
N ASP A 434 7.17 39.82 5.11
CA ASP A 434 6.18 39.55 4.07
C ASP A 434 4.73 39.76 4.55
N GLU A 435 4.49 39.76 5.87
CA GLU A 435 3.17 40.06 6.44
C GLU A 435 2.87 41.58 6.45
N GLU A 436 3.89 42.44 6.58
CA GLU A 436 3.70 43.89 6.56
C GLU A 436 3.39 44.45 5.15
N GLU A 437 3.91 43.85 4.07
CA GLU A 437 3.56 44.27 2.69
C GLU A 437 2.10 43.92 2.33
N ALA A 438 1.55 42.83 2.89
CA ALA A 438 0.15 42.46 2.69
C ALA A 438 -0.81 43.43 3.41
N GLU A 439 -0.48 43.88 4.63
CA GLU A 439 -1.28 44.89 5.34
C GLU A 439 -1.13 46.31 4.76
N ALA A 440 0.04 46.64 4.20
CA ALA A 440 0.27 47.95 3.57
C ALA A 440 -0.48 48.11 2.23
N GLY A 441 -0.67 47.02 1.49
CA GLY A 441 -1.44 47.02 0.23
C GLY A 441 -2.95 47.24 0.43
N GLU A 442 -3.49 46.87 1.60
CA GLU A 442 -4.94 46.98 1.88
C GLU A 442 -5.35 48.37 2.39
N LYS A 443 -4.40 49.18 2.88
CA LYS A 443 -4.64 50.56 3.37
C LYS A 443 -4.43 51.66 2.31
N GLY A 444 -4.05 51.30 1.07
CA GLY A 444 -3.74 52.24 0.00
C GLY A 444 -4.88 52.62 -0.96
N ASN A 445 -6.09 52.08 -0.77
CA ASN A 445 -7.22 52.26 -1.71
C ASN A 445 -8.50 52.77 -1.04
N GLY A 446 -8.35 53.75 -0.13
CA GLY A 446 -9.45 54.49 0.52
C GLY A 446 -9.63 55.89 -0.04
#